data_AF-A0A2G2L744-F1
#
_entry.id   AF-A0A2G2L744-F1
#
_cell.length_a   1.000
_cell.length_b   1.000
_cell.length_c   1.000
_cell.angle_alpha   90.00
_cell.angle_beta   90.00
_cell.angle_gamma   90.00
#
_symmetry.space_group_name_H-M   'P 1'
#
loop_
_entity.id
_entity.type
_entity.pdbx_description
1 polymer ?
#
loop_
_entity_poly.entity_id
_entity_poly.type
_entity_poly.pdbx_seq_one_letter_code
_entity_poly.pdbx_strand_id
1 'polypeptide(L)'
;MKTAERILLVSLELFNQQGETNVSSVEIALELDISPGNLYYHFKGKESIITSLFAQYKSKMTKILNPPEDQALELEEFFYYLLMIFQVSHEFRFLYRNPAEIADQYPAIAKSFRQILNQKEKVFDHYLKSFYDKDLLLGDDQQRQKIIQLIGLIATQTPNYQLLKGNDINDGKYIYQSLGTILFALTPYMQMSKETYQELYQTVNELSKDVA
;
A
#
# COMPACT_ATOMS: atom_id res chain seq x y z
N MET A 1 -4.30 -23.70 12.13
CA MET A 1 -3.27 -22.63 12.03
C MET A 1 -2.05 -23.06 12.83
N LYS A 2 -0.84 -23.02 12.25
CA LYS A 2 0.40 -23.37 12.94
C LYS A 2 0.78 -22.28 13.94
N THR A 3 1.53 -22.60 15.00
CA THR A 3 1.97 -21.61 16.01
C THR A 3 2.74 -20.44 15.40
N ALA A 4 3.59 -20.69 14.41
CA ALA A 4 4.31 -19.64 13.70
C ALA A 4 3.38 -18.67 12.95
N GLU A 5 2.29 -19.17 12.35
CA GLU A 5 1.28 -18.34 11.67
C GLU A 5 0.51 -17.49 12.69
N ARG A 6 0.17 -18.05 13.85
CA ARG A 6 -0.44 -17.31 14.97
C ARG A 6 0.47 -16.17 15.45
N ILE A 7 1.76 -16.44 15.61
CA ILE A 7 2.73 -15.41 16.00
C ILE A 7 2.74 -14.26 15.00
N LEU A 8 2.81 -14.55 13.70
CA LEU A 8 2.83 -13.50 12.67
C LEU A 8 1.52 -12.71 12.65
N LEU A 9 0.37 -13.35 12.77
CA LEU A 9 -0.93 -12.67 12.76
C LEU A 9 -1.06 -11.68 13.94
N VAL A 10 -0.78 -12.12 15.16
CA VAL A 10 -0.86 -11.25 16.35
C VAL A 10 0.21 -10.16 16.31
N SER A 11 1.42 -10.49 15.85
CA SER A 11 2.48 -9.48 15.69
C SER A 11 2.07 -8.40 14.68
N LEU A 12 1.48 -8.78 13.55
CA LEU A 12 1.00 -7.83 12.54
C LEU A 12 -0.06 -6.90 13.11
N GLU A 13 -1.01 -7.43 13.86
CA GLU A 13 -2.05 -6.65 14.52
C GLU A 13 -1.47 -5.64 15.52
N LEU A 14 -0.60 -6.10 16.43
CA LEU A 14 0.06 -5.24 17.42
C LEU A 14 0.90 -4.16 16.75
N PHE A 15 1.70 -4.50 15.73
CA PHE A 15 2.52 -3.52 15.00
C PHE A 15 1.66 -2.51 14.25
N ASN A 16 0.55 -2.94 13.65
CA ASN A 16 -0.37 -2.03 12.97
C ASN A 16 -1.02 -1.02 13.92
N GLN A 17 -1.44 -1.49 15.10
CA GLN A 17 -2.11 -0.66 16.11
C GLN A 17 -1.13 0.30 16.81
N GLN A 18 0.04 -0.20 17.21
CA GLN A 18 0.93 0.49 18.15
C GLN A 18 2.23 0.99 17.51
N GLY A 19 2.59 0.51 16.31
CA GLY A 19 3.91 0.70 15.72
C GLY A 19 4.90 -0.37 16.21
N GLU A 20 5.81 -0.80 15.34
CA GLU A 20 6.76 -1.88 15.65
C GLU A 20 7.78 -1.47 16.72
N THR A 21 8.15 -0.19 16.80
CA THR A 21 9.07 0.32 17.84
C THR A 21 8.49 0.14 19.25
N ASN A 22 7.16 0.23 19.40
CA ASN A 22 6.46 0.17 20.69
C ASN A 22 6.09 -1.25 21.13
N VAL A 23 6.36 -2.27 20.31
CA VAL A 23 5.99 -3.66 20.61
C VAL A 23 7.25 -4.52 20.71
N SER A 24 7.37 -5.25 21.81
CA SER A 24 8.44 -6.20 22.09
C SER A 24 8.03 -7.65 21.80
N SER A 25 9.02 -8.53 21.62
CA SER A 25 8.75 -9.97 21.49
C SER A 25 8.17 -10.59 22.76
N VAL A 26 8.38 -9.97 23.93
CA VAL A 26 7.79 -10.44 25.19
C VAL A 26 6.29 -10.11 25.22
N GLU A 27 5.90 -8.90 24.82
CA GLU A 27 4.49 -8.51 24.71
C GLU A 27 3.74 -9.38 23.70
N ILE A 28 4.34 -9.70 22.55
CA ILE A 28 3.75 -10.63 21.57
C ILE A 28 3.53 -12.03 22.19
N ALA A 29 4.49 -12.53 22.97
CA ALA A 29 4.36 -13.83 23.63
C ALA A 29 3.25 -13.82 24.69
N LEU A 30 3.14 -12.74 25.46
CA LEU A 30 2.09 -12.54 26.46
C LEU A 30 0.70 -12.48 25.81
N GLU A 31 0.53 -11.73 24.72
CA GLU A 31 -0.73 -11.63 23.99
C GLU A 31 -1.20 -12.99 23.43
N LEU A 32 -0.25 -13.86 23.09
CA LEU A 32 -0.52 -15.21 22.56
C LEU A 32 -0.72 -16.27 23.65
N ASP A 33 -0.53 -15.93 24.92
CA ASP A 33 -0.46 -16.85 26.06
C ASP A 33 0.57 -17.98 25.82
N ILE A 34 1.77 -17.62 25.36
CA ILE A 34 2.90 -18.53 25.18
C ILE A 34 4.15 -18.03 25.90
N SER A 35 5.08 -18.94 26.22
CA SER A 35 6.35 -18.52 26.81
C SER A 35 7.24 -17.79 25.80
N PRO A 36 8.07 -16.83 26.24
CA PRO A 36 9.09 -16.20 25.39
C PRO A 36 10.02 -17.21 24.71
N GLY A 37 10.30 -18.34 25.38
CA GLY A 37 11.09 -19.44 24.82
C GLY A 37 10.39 -20.14 23.64
N ASN A 38 9.06 -20.31 23.71
CA ASN A 38 8.27 -20.86 22.60
C ASN A 38 8.26 -19.89 21.41
N LEU A 39 8.08 -18.59 21.65
CA LEU A 39 8.21 -17.59 20.59
C LEU A 39 9.63 -17.62 19.99
N TYR A 40 10.67 -17.66 20.82
CA TYR A 40 12.06 -17.70 20.38
C TYR A 40 12.40 -18.97 19.58
N TYR A 41 11.73 -20.08 19.85
CA TYR A 41 11.86 -21.30 19.06
C TYR A 41 11.46 -21.07 17.60
N HIS A 42 10.36 -20.35 17.36
CA HIS A 42 9.85 -20.04 16.03
C HIS A 42 10.52 -18.83 15.38
N PHE A 43 10.80 -17.78 16.15
CA PHE A 43 11.31 -16.50 15.68
C PHE A 43 12.42 -16.00 16.61
N LYS A 44 13.64 -15.85 16.09
CA LYS A 44 14.83 -15.40 16.84
C LYS A 44 14.78 -13.89 17.11
N GLY A 45 13.79 -13.45 17.88
CA GLY A 45 13.56 -12.05 18.21
C GLY A 45 12.70 -11.30 17.20
N LYS A 46 12.41 -10.03 17.53
CA LYS A 46 11.47 -9.17 16.79
C LYS A 46 11.84 -8.98 15.32
N GLU A 47 13.12 -8.83 15.00
CA GLU A 47 13.61 -8.66 13.63
C GLU A 47 13.20 -9.81 12.70
N SER A 48 13.25 -11.06 13.21
CA SER A 48 12.87 -12.23 12.41
C SER A 48 11.36 -12.27 12.12
N ILE A 49 10.53 -11.74 13.03
CA ILE A 49 9.08 -11.57 12.83
C ILE A 49 8.84 -10.51 11.77
N ILE A 50 9.45 -9.33 11.91
CA ILE A 50 9.32 -8.21 10.96
C ILE A 50 9.77 -8.63 9.56
N THR A 51 10.91 -9.32 9.45
CA THR A 51 11.41 -9.84 8.17
C THR A 51 10.43 -10.81 7.52
N SER A 52 9.80 -11.68 8.33
CA SER A 52 8.80 -12.64 7.84
C SER A 52 7.50 -11.96 7.40
N LEU A 53 7.03 -10.95 8.14
CA LEU A 53 5.88 -10.12 7.74
C LEU A 53 6.18 -9.35 6.45
N PHE A 54 7.38 -8.77 6.34
CA PHE A 54 7.80 -8.08 5.14
C PHE A 54 7.89 -9.03 3.92
N ALA A 55 8.33 -10.28 4.11
CA ALA A 55 8.31 -11.28 3.04
C ALA A 55 6.88 -11.60 2.57
N GLN A 56 5.90 -11.65 3.48
CA GLN A 56 4.48 -11.80 3.12
C GLN A 56 3.97 -10.59 2.34
N TYR A 57 4.24 -9.37 2.83
CA TYR A 57 3.92 -8.13 2.13
C TYR A 57 4.51 -8.12 0.71
N LYS A 58 5.81 -8.40 0.58
CA LYS A 58 6.52 -8.46 -0.71
C LYS A 58 5.88 -9.49 -1.65
N SER A 59 5.54 -10.67 -1.15
CA SER A 59 4.89 -11.72 -1.94
C SER A 59 3.52 -11.26 -2.47
N LYS A 60 2.67 -10.69 -1.61
CA LYS A 60 1.36 -10.15 -2.02
C LYS A 60 1.50 -9.01 -3.01
N MET A 61 2.40 -8.06 -2.75
CA MET A 61 2.63 -6.92 -3.63
C MET A 61 3.18 -7.36 -4.99
N THR A 62 4.13 -8.29 -5.03
CA THR A 62 4.70 -8.81 -6.29
C THR A 62 3.65 -9.49 -7.18
N LYS A 63 2.66 -10.17 -6.58
CA LYS A 63 1.55 -10.77 -7.34
C LYS A 63 0.68 -9.71 -8.03
N ILE A 64 0.48 -8.56 -7.39
CA ILE A 64 -0.28 -7.44 -7.96
C ILE A 64 0.56 -6.70 -9.02
N LEU A 65 1.87 -6.53 -8.77
CA LEU A 65 2.76 -5.76 -9.64
C LEU A 65 3.28 -6.53 -10.87
N ASN A 66 2.92 -7.80 -11.03
CA ASN A 66 3.22 -8.61 -12.21
C ASN A 66 1.92 -9.10 -12.89
N PRO A 67 1.10 -8.19 -13.45
CA PRO A 67 -0.04 -8.58 -14.28
C PRO A 67 0.45 -9.25 -15.58
N PRO A 68 -0.39 -10.04 -16.28
CA PRO A 68 -0.08 -10.56 -17.61
C PRO A 68 0.36 -9.44 -18.57
N GLU A 69 1.37 -9.68 -19.41
CA GLU A 69 2.00 -8.66 -20.27
C GLU A 69 1.03 -7.95 -21.24
N ASP A 70 -0.10 -8.59 -21.57
CA ASP A 70 -1.11 -8.07 -22.51
C ASP A 70 -2.32 -7.41 -21.81
N GLN A 71 -2.29 -7.23 -20.48
CA GLN A 71 -3.42 -6.64 -19.76
C GLN A 71 -3.46 -5.12 -19.94
N ALA A 72 -4.12 -4.66 -21.01
CA ALA A 72 -4.55 -3.28 -21.11
C ALA A 72 -5.70 -3.05 -20.12
N LEU A 73 -5.52 -2.10 -19.21
CA LEU A 73 -6.60 -1.63 -18.34
C LEU A 73 -7.36 -0.49 -19.01
N GLU A 74 -8.64 -0.39 -18.71
CA GLU A 74 -9.40 0.85 -18.81
C GLU A 74 -9.13 1.75 -17.58
N LEU A 75 -9.43 3.04 -17.69
CA LEU A 75 -9.12 4.00 -16.62
C LEU A 75 -9.79 3.65 -15.30
N GLU A 76 -11.02 3.12 -15.36
CA GLU A 76 -11.75 2.62 -14.19
C GLU A 76 -11.03 1.43 -13.53
N GLU A 77 -10.61 0.45 -14.34
CA GLU A 77 -9.87 -0.73 -13.88
C GLU A 77 -8.52 -0.37 -13.23
N PHE A 78 -7.91 0.74 -13.64
CA PHE A 78 -6.73 1.28 -12.97
C PHE A 78 -7.02 1.75 -11.54
N PHE A 79 -8.19 2.28 -11.23
CA PHE A 79 -8.56 2.61 -9.85
C PHE A 79 -8.82 1.35 -9.01
N TYR A 80 -9.40 0.29 -9.58
CA TYR A 80 -9.47 -1.03 -8.94
C TYR A 80 -8.05 -1.58 -8.66
N TYR A 81 -7.13 -1.41 -9.61
CA TYR A 81 -5.74 -1.79 -9.44
C TYR A 81 -5.04 -1.03 -8.30
N LEU A 82 -5.23 0.29 -8.23
CA LEU A 82 -4.73 1.11 -7.13
C LEU A 82 -5.33 0.69 -5.78
N LEU A 83 -6.63 0.36 -5.75
CA LEU A 83 -7.29 -0.15 -4.56
C LEU A 83 -6.64 -1.44 -4.06
N MET A 84 -6.34 -2.40 -4.93
CA MET A 84 -5.64 -3.63 -4.52
C MET A 84 -4.26 -3.33 -3.90
N ILE A 85 -3.51 -2.39 -4.46
CA ILE A 85 -2.23 -1.94 -3.89
C ILE A 85 -2.44 -1.33 -2.51
N PHE A 86 -3.47 -0.50 -2.34
CA PHE A 86 -3.79 0.13 -1.07
C PHE A 86 -4.25 -0.85 -0.01
N GLN A 87 -5.04 -1.86 -0.37
CA GLN A 87 -5.48 -2.91 0.56
C GLN A 87 -4.29 -3.70 1.11
N VAL A 88 -3.36 -4.13 0.25
CA VAL A 88 -2.13 -4.80 0.74
C VAL A 88 -1.26 -3.85 1.55
N SER A 89 -1.15 -2.58 1.16
CA SER A 89 -0.39 -1.58 1.93
C SER A 89 -1.02 -1.33 3.31
N HIS A 90 -2.36 -1.38 3.40
CA HIS A 90 -3.12 -1.21 4.62
C HIS A 90 -3.05 -2.44 5.55
N GLU A 91 -3.05 -3.65 5.00
CA GLU A 91 -2.84 -4.89 5.75
C GLU A 91 -1.51 -4.85 6.51
N PHE A 92 -0.47 -4.25 5.91
CA PHE A 92 0.86 -4.07 6.50
C PHE A 92 1.18 -2.59 6.82
N ARG A 93 0.17 -1.81 7.21
CA ARG A 93 0.28 -0.35 7.42
C ARG A 93 1.36 0.08 8.40
N PHE A 94 1.79 -0.78 9.33
CA PHE A 94 2.94 -0.47 10.20
C PHE A 94 4.20 -0.10 9.40
N LEU A 95 4.43 -0.71 8.22
CA LEU A 95 5.55 -0.38 7.33
C LEU A 95 5.50 1.06 6.81
N TYR A 96 4.30 1.64 6.74
CA TYR A 96 4.05 2.99 6.24
C TYR A 96 3.88 4.02 7.35
N ARG A 97 3.80 3.59 8.60
CA ARG A 97 3.65 4.46 9.77
C ARG A 97 4.91 5.26 10.07
N ASN A 98 6.08 4.65 9.88
CA ASN A 98 7.37 5.35 9.88
C ASN A 98 8.37 4.66 8.93
N PRO A 99 8.22 4.84 7.61
CA PRO A 99 9.02 4.11 6.63
C PRO A 99 10.52 4.44 6.69
N ALA A 100 10.88 5.64 7.17
CA ALA A 100 12.27 6.03 7.38
C ALA A 100 12.92 5.23 8.52
N GLU A 101 12.23 5.13 9.67
CA GLU A 101 12.72 4.34 10.81
C GLU A 101 12.80 2.84 10.48
N ILE A 102 11.83 2.29 9.76
CA ILE A 102 11.89 0.91 9.25
C ILE A 102 13.13 0.72 8.36
N ALA A 103 13.43 1.68 7.49
CA ALA A 103 14.56 1.58 6.58
C ALA A 103 15.91 1.63 7.32
N ASP A 104 16.00 2.45 8.36
CA ASP A 104 17.20 2.61 9.19
C ASP A 104 17.43 1.38 10.09
N GLN A 105 16.37 0.89 10.75
CA GLN A 105 16.46 -0.27 11.65
C GLN A 105 16.62 -1.60 10.88
N TYR A 106 16.06 -1.72 9.67
CA TYR A 106 16.05 -2.96 8.90
C TYR A 106 16.57 -2.76 7.46
N PRO A 107 17.90 -2.63 7.24
CA PRO A 107 18.48 -2.31 5.93
C PRO A 107 18.12 -3.28 4.79
N ALA A 108 17.94 -4.58 5.11
CA ALA A 108 17.51 -5.59 4.14
C ALA A 108 16.09 -5.32 3.61
N ILE A 109 15.21 -4.80 4.48
CA ILE A 109 13.84 -4.38 4.12
C ILE A 109 13.92 -3.14 3.23
N ALA A 110 14.74 -2.14 3.59
CA ALA A 110 14.88 -0.90 2.84
C ALA A 110 15.19 -1.14 1.35
N LYS A 111 16.14 -2.04 1.04
CA LYS A 111 16.48 -2.39 -0.35
C LYS A 111 15.28 -2.97 -1.10
N SER A 112 14.57 -3.90 -0.49
CA SER A 112 13.40 -4.54 -1.11
C SER A 112 12.23 -3.56 -1.25
N PHE A 113 12.05 -2.65 -0.30
CA PHE A 113 11.02 -1.61 -0.36
C PHE A 113 11.26 -0.69 -1.56
N ARG A 114 12.51 -0.25 -1.78
CA ARG A 114 12.89 0.52 -2.98
C ARG A 114 12.59 -0.23 -4.29
N GLN A 115 12.85 -1.53 -4.34
CA GLN A 115 12.53 -2.34 -5.51
C GLN A 115 11.02 -2.36 -5.79
N ILE A 116 10.20 -2.52 -4.75
CA ILE A 116 8.74 -2.50 -4.86
C ILE A 116 8.25 -1.13 -5.35
N LEU A 117 8.79 -0.02 -4.84
CA LEU A 117 8.42 1.33 -5.28
C LEU A 117 8.77 1.55 -6.75
N ASN A 118 10.00 1.19 -7.17
CA ASN A 118 10.41 1.30 -8.57
C ASN A 118 9.54 0.43 -9.49
N GLN A 119 9.09 -0.73 -9.01
CA GLN A 119 8.20 -1.60 -9.77
C GLN A 119 6.79 -1.01 -9.89
N LYS A 120 6.26 -0.40 -8.82
CA LYS A 120 4.99 0.36 -8.87
C LYS A 120 5.06 1.46 -9.92
N GLU A 121 6.10 2.29 -9.89
CA GLU A 121 6.26 3.40 -10.83
C GLU A 121 6.34 2.92 -12.29
N LYS A 122 7.05 1.82 -12.55
CA LYS A 122 7.09 1.22 -13.90
C LYS A 122 5.72 0.76 -14.39
N VAL A 123 4.95 0.11 -13.51
CA VAL A 123 3.60 -0.35 -13.86
C VAL A 123 2.64 0.84 -14.06
N PHE A 124 2.75 1.87 -13.23
CA PHE A 124 1.97 3.10 -13.41
C PHE A 124 2.33 3.81 -14.72
N ASP A 125 3.62 3.89 -15.08
CA ASP A 125 4.05 4.45 -16.37
C ASP A 125 3.46 3.67 -17.54
N HIS A 126 3.46 2.33 -17.47
CA HIS A 126 2.87 1.47 -18.49
C HIS A 126 1.37 1.77 -18.69
N TYR A 127 0.58 1.80 -17.61
CA TYR A 127 -0.86 2.08 -17.72
C TYR A 127 -1.17 3.52 -18.12
N LEU A 128 -0.49 4.49 -17.53
CA LEU A 128 -0.68 5.89 -17.90
C LEU A 128 -0.31 6.10 -19.36
N LYS A 129 0.78 5.50 -19.86
CA LYS A 129 1.12 5.57 -21.29
C LYS A 129 -0.01 5.04 -22.17
N SER A 130 -0.61 3.89 -21.84
CA SER A 130 -1.78 3.35 -22.56
C SER A 130 -2.95 4.33 -22.59
N PHE A 131 -3.22 5.05 -21.48
CA PHE A 131 -4.28 6.06 -21.44
C PHE A 131 -3.97 7.29 -22.30
N TYR A 132 -2.70 7.68 -22.42
CA TYR A 132 -2.29 8.76 -23.32
C TYR A 132 -2.41 8.32 -24.78
N ASP A 133 -1.97 7.09 -25.10
CA ASP A 133 -2.05 6.54 -26.46
C ASP A 133 -3.51 6.37 -26.95
N LYS A 134 -4.46 6.22 -26.02
CA LYS A 134 -5.92 6.15 -26.27
C LYS A 134 -6.64 7.51 -26.19
N ASP A 135 -5.92 8.62 -26.02
CA ASP A 135 -6.49 9.96 -25.79
C ASP A 135 -7.45 10.06 -24.59
N LEU A 136 -7.34 9.17 -23.59
CA LEU A 136 -8.12 9.24 -22.34
C LEU A 136 -7.51 10.26 -21.36
N LEU A 137 -6.19 10.41 -21.40
CA LEU A 137 -5.42 11.43 -20.69
C LEU A 137 -4.58 12.22 -21.68
N LEU A 138 -4.54 13.54 -21.52
CA LEU A 138 -3.73 14.45 -22.33
C LEU A 138 -2.49 14.91 -21.57
N GLY A 139 -1.40 15.09 -22.31
CA GLY A 139 -0.19 15.73 -21.81
C GLY A 139 1.07 15.23 -22.49
N ASP A 140 2.21 15.73 -22.06
CA ASP A 140 3.52 15.29 -22.52
C ASP A 140 4.16 14.25 -21.57
N ASP A 141 5.31 13.71 -21.99
CA ASP A 141 6.09 12.76 -21.18
C ASP A 141 6.49 13.33 -19.81
N GLN A 142 6.78 14.63 -19.72
CA GLN A 142 7.16 15.27 -18.47
C GLN A 142 5.98 15.32 -17.49
N GLN A 143 4.79 15.65 -17.97
CA GLN A 143 3.55 15.63 -17.19
C GLN A 143 3.23 14.21 -16.72
N ARG A 144 3.38 13.20 -17.59
CA ARG A 144 3.19 11.79 -17.19
C ARG A 144 4.11 11.39 -16.03
N GLN A 145 5.41 11.72 -16.13
CA GLN A 145 6.37 11.45 -15.04
C GLN A 145 6.01 12.15 -13.73
N LYS A 146 5.46 13.38 -13.79
CA LYS A 146 4.99 14.09 -12.61
C LYS A 146 3.74 13.47 -11.98
N ILE A 147 2.82 12.98 -12.81
CA ILE A 147 1.65 12.24 -12.33
C ILE A 147 2.08 10.94 -11.63
N ILE A 148 3.02 10.18 -12.19
CA ILE A 148 3.55 8.96 -11.55
C ILE A 148 4.14 9.28 -10.17
N GLN A 149 4.97 10.33 -10.09
CA GLN A 149 5.56 10.78 -8.83
C GLN A 149 4.46 11.18 -7.83
N LEU A 150 3.42 11.88 -8.27
CA LEU A 150 2.32 12.30 -7.43
C LEU A 150 1.52 11.12 -6.89
N ILE A 151 1.21 10.12 -7.73
CA ILE A 151 0.57 8.87 -7.32
C ILE A 151 1.44 8.15 -6.29
N GLY A 152 2.75 8.05 -6.53
CA GLY A 152 3.69 7.44 -5.58
C GLY A 152 3.73 8.16 -4.22
N LEU A 153 3.72 9.49 -4.23
CA LEU A 153 3.63 10.30 -3.01
C LEU A 153 2.32 10.07 -2.26
N ILE A 154 1.17 10.15 -2.94
CA ILE A 154 -0.14 9.89 -2.32
C ILE A 154 -0.15 8.46 -1.75
N ALA A 155 0.35 7.49 -2.50
CA ALA A 155 0.31 6.08 -2.12
C ALA A 155 1.20 5.71 -0.93
N THR A 156 2.22 6.52 -0.64
CA THR A 156 3.18 6.25 0.45
C THR A 156 3.02 7.18 1.64
N GLN A 157 2.54 8.42 1.42
CA GLN A 157 2.53 9.47 2.44
C GLN A 157 1.16 9.75 3.05
N THR A 158 0.06 9.31 2.44
CA THR A 158 -1.28 9.57 2.99
C THR A 158 -1.45 9.04 4.42
N PRO A 159 -0.98 7.83 4.81
CA PRO A 159 -1.06 7.38 6.20
C PRO A 159 -0.36 8.34 7.18
N ASN A 160 0.85 8.80 6.84
CA ASN A 160 1.61 9.75 7.66
C ASN A 160 0.87 11.09 7.80
N TYR A 161 0.31 11.60 6.70
CA TYR A 161 -0.48 12.81 6.71
C TYR A 161 -1.72 12.70 7.62
N GLN A 162 -2.42 11.56 7.62
CA GLN A 162 -3.55 11.33 8.52
C GLN A 162 -3.13 11.29 9.99
N LEU A 163 -2.04 10.59 10.31
CA LEU A 163 -1.51 10.52 11.67
C LEU A 163 -1.11 11.90 12.21
N LEU A 164 -0.49 12.75 11.38
CA LEU A 164 -0.15 14.13 11.75
C LEU A 164 -1.38 14.98 12.08
N LYS A 165 -2.53 14.66 11.50
CA LYS A 165 -3.81 15.29 11.79
C LYS A 165 -4.53 14.69 13.01
N GLY A 166 -3.96 13.66 13.64
CA GLY A 166 -4.58 12.94 14.74
C GLY A 166 -5.66 11.94 14.31
N ASN A 167 -5.74 11.61 13.02
CA ASN A 167 -6.69 10.62 12.53
C ASN A 167 -6.14 9.20 12.70
N ASP A 168 -7.03 8.25 12.98
CA ASP A 168 -6.68 6.84 12.98
C ASP A 168 -6.54 6.33 11.54
N ILE A 169 -5.49 5.55 11.28
CA ILE A 169 -5.26 4.90 9.98
C ILE A 169 -5.67 3.42 10.00
N ASN A 170 -6.00 2.87 11.17
CA ASN A 170 -6.41 1.48 11.33
C ASN A 170 -7.78 1.20 10.74
N ASP A 171 -8.63 2.22 10.59
CA ASP A 171 -9.98 2.11 10.01
C ASP A 171 -10.01 2.07 8.47
N GLY A 172 -8.86 2.21 7.81
CA GLY A 172 -8.76 2.14 6.35
C GLY A 172 -9.32 3.34 5.58
N LYS A 173 -9.93 4.33 6.23
CA LYS A 173 -10.60 5.46 5.55
C LYS A 173 -9.67 6.29 4.68
N TYR A 174 -8.37 6.28 4.97
CA TYR A 174 -7.38 7.00 4.17
C TYR A 174 -7.22 6.43 2.76
N ILE A 175 -7.58 5.17 2.51
CA ILE A 175 -7.53 4.53 1.19
C ILE A 175 -8.44 5.28 0.22
N TYR A 176 -9.63 5.64 0.69
CA TYR A 176 -10.64 6.39 -0.06
C TYR A 176 -10.17 7.78 -0.44
N GLN A 177 -9.60 8.46 0.56
CA GLN A 177 -9.03 9.79 0.37
C GLN A 177 -7.87 9.73 -0.63
N SER A 178 -7.08 8.65 -0.62
CA SER A 178 -5.99 8.44 -1.57
C SER A 178 -6.52 8.28 -3.00
N LEU A 179 -7.51 7.41 -3.22
CA LEU A 179 -8.12 7.20 -4.54
C LEU A 179 -8.78 8.47 -5.08
N GLY A 180 -9.59 9.15 -4.26
CA GLY A 180 -10.23 10.41 -4.63
C GLY A 180 -9.22 11.52 -4.93
N THR A 181 -8.12 11.60 -4.18
CA THR A 181 -7.05 12.59 -4.43
C THR A 181 -6.32 12.29 -5.74
N ILE A 182 -6.07 11.01 -6.07
CA ILE A 182 -5.49 10.61 -7.35
C ILE A 182 -6.43 10.98 -8.49
N LEU A 183 -7.73 10.66 -8.38
CA LEU A 183 -8.74 11.04 -9.37
C LEU A 183 -8.76 12.55 -9.61
N PHE A 184 -8.82 13.33 -8.52
CA PHE A 184 -8.80 14.79 -8.59
C PHE A 184 -7.52 15.33 -9.26
N ALA A 185 -6.36 14.73 -8.99
CA ALA A 185 -5.11 15.13 -9.60
C ALA A 185 -5.03 14.82 -11.10
N LEU A 186 -5.76 13.79 -11.56
CA LEU A 186 -5.85 13.41 -12.97
C LEU A 186 -6.89 14.24 -13.74
N THR A 187 -7.90 14.81 -13.07
CA THR A 187 -9.01 15.55 -13.71
C THR A 187 -8.59 16.57 -14.77
N PRO A 188 -7.54 17.42 -14.57
CA PRO A 188 -7.16 18.41 -15.57
C PRO A 188 -6.65 17.83 -16.89
N TYR A 189 -6.28 16.55 -16.88
CA TYR A 189 -5.72 15.83 -18.03
C TYR A 189 -6.75 14.91 -18.69
N MET A 190 -7.91 14.68 -18.06
CA MET A 190 -8.91 13.74 -18.58
C MET A 190 -9.66 14.32 -19.77
N GLN A 191 -9.73 13.53 -20.84
CA GLN A 191 -10.46 13.87 -22.05
C GLN A 191 -11.69 12.95 -22.18
N MET A 192 -12.74 13.27 -21.43
CA MET A 192 -13.99 12.50 -21.41
C MET A 192 -15.19 13.42 -21.22
N SER A 193 -16.39 12.91 -21.52
CA SER A 193 -17.62 13.67 -21.28
C SER A 193 -17.86 13.86 -19.78
N LYS A 194 -18.70 14.84 -19.43
CA LYS A 194 -19.06 15.10 -18.04
C LYS A 194 -19.78 13.90 -17.42
N GLU A 195 -20.58 13.20 -18.21
CA GLU A 195 -21.31 12.00 -17.82
C GLU A 195 -20.34 10.86 -17.49
N THR A 196 -19.40 10.55 -18.39
CA THR A 196 -18.38 9.50 -18.15
C THR A 196 -17.50 9.83 -16.94
N TYR A 197 -17.13 11.10 -16.76
CA TYR A 197 -16.39 11.51 -15.55
C TYR A 197 -17.21 11.30 -14.28
N GLN A 198 -18.52 11.61 -14.31
CA GLN A 198 -19.41 11.40 -13.16
C GLN A 198 -19.57 9.92 -12.82
N GLU A 199 -19.66 9.04 -13.83
CA GLU A 199 -19.69 7.58 -13.65
C GLU A 199 -18.40 7.10 -12.98
N LEU A 200 -17.22 7.47 -13.53
CA LEU A 200 -15.93 7.12 -12.92
C LEU A 200 -15.81 7.64 -11.48
N TYR A 201 -16.23 8.88 -11.23
CA TYR A 201 -16.24 9.46 -9.89
C TYR A 201 -17.15 8.70 -8.93
N GLN A 202 -18.32 8.24 -9.39
CA GLN A 202 -19.20 7.39 -8.59
C GLN A 202 -18.56 6.04 -8.31
N THR A 203 -18.00 5.36 -9.31
CA THR A 203 -17.27 4.09 -9.12
C THR A 203 -16.16 4.25 -8.08
N VAL A 204 -15.30 5.27 -8.20
CA VAL A 204 -14.20 5.49 -7.25
C VAL A 204 -14.70 5.76 -5.83
N ASN A 205 -15.87 6.41 -5.68
CA ASN A 205 -16.52 6.59 -4.39
C ASN A 205 -17.21 5.34 -3.85
N GLU A 206 -17.69 4.45 -4.72
CA GLU A 206 -18.29 3.16 -4.33
C GLU A 206 -17.24 2.13 -3.94
N LEU A 207 -16.12 2.09 -4.67
CA LEU A 207 -14.89 1.42 -4.23
C LEU A 207 -14.46 1.90 -2.85
N SER A 208 -14.80 3.15 -2.55
CA SER A 208 -14.56 3.77 -1.27
C SER A 208 -15.61 3.47 -0.19
N LYS A 209 -16.67 2.72 -0.54
CA LYS A 209 -17.70 2.10 0.30
C LYS A 209 -17.18 0.89 1.09
N ASP A 210 -16.55 -0.03 0.36
CA ASP A 210 -16.43 -1.45 0.74
C ASP A 210 -15.24 -1.80 1.67
N VAL A 211 -14.43 -0.82 2.04
CA VAL A 211 -13.25 -0.96 2.92
C VAL A 211 -13.49 -0.36 4.33
N ALA A 212 -14.71 0.11 4.65
CA ALA A 212 -15.11 0.76 5.92
C ALA A 212 -16.08 -0.14 6.68
#